data_AF-A0A1I8B6U9-F1
#
_entry.id   AF-A0A1I8B6U9-F1
#
_cell.length_a   1.000
_cell.length_b   1.000
_cell.length_c   1.000
_cell.angle_alpha   90.00
_cell.angle_beta   90.00
_cell.angle_gamma   90.00
#
_symmetry.space_group_name_H-M   'P 1'
#
loop_
_entity.id
_entity.type
_entity.pdbx_description
1 polymer ?
#
loop_
_entity_poly.entity_id
_entity_poly.type
_entity_poly.pdbx_seq_one_letter_code
_entity_poly.pdbx_strand_id
1 'polypeptide(L)'
;MIGYVLENLSNKKLFCLLAALFLLQCLFFLLGAIFAPGPSSSMEFLLSACKDRDAGKTNKWFYLRPNRGNCEVVHDIKHHNPSTEDARDLVFVAQMPHMRDGIQLEYSPLFQFLLGYLDVDFEFTPETKPVEKSVLMEFEVRMGYREKDDPPQSWKELLPVQRIRRTTECQIDETLGSVQYPFYLLNIRIPANQSLCLSKNKKGPNCAFPGPLREIRLIVSIFC
;
A
#
# COMPACT_ATOMS: atom_id res chain seq x y z
N MET A 1 22.57 -37.94 -39.26
CA MET A 1 21.77 -36.74 -38.92
C MET A 1 20.48 -37.24 -38.29
N ILE A 2 20.26 -36.94 -37.01
CA ILE A 2 19.09 -37.43 -36.27
C ILE A 2 17.93 -36.50 -36.64
N GLY A 3 17.09 -36.95 -37.58
CA GLY A 3 15.90 -36.21 -37.99
C GLY A 3 14.94 -36.11 -36.82
N TYR A 4 14.40 -34.90 -36.61
CA TYR A 4 13.51 -34.61 -35.49
C TYR A 4 12.19 -35.36 -35.67
N VAL A 5 11.52 -35.73 -34.57
CA VAL A 5 10.30 -36.57 -34.58
C VAL A 5 9.20 -36.03 -35.52
N LEU A 6 9.17 -34.71 -35.75
CA LEU A 6 8.25 -34.03 -36.65
C LEU A 6 8.49 -34.33 -38.14
N GLU A 7 9.72 -34.63 -38.57
CA GLU A 7 10.05 -34.91 -39.99
C GLU A 7 9.64 -36.32 -40.42
N ASN A 8 9.51 -37.25 -39.48
CA ASN A 8 9.11 -38.65 -39.74
C ASN A 8 7.62 -38.92 -39.47
N LEU A 9 6.83 -37.89 -39.14
CA LEU A 9 5.41 -38.02 -38.83
C LEU A 9 4.54 -37.82 -40.08
N SER A 10 3.68 -38.80 -40.37
CA SER A 10 2.66 -38.68 -41.41
C SER A 10 1.67 -37.54 -41.09
N ASN A 11 1.27 -36.77 -42.11
CA ASN A 11 0.31 -35.65 -41.98
C ASN A 11 -0.97 -36.01 -41.21
N LYS A 12 -1.44 -37.26 -41.31
CA LYS A 12 -2.61 -37.74 -40.55
C LYS A 12 -2.34 -37.78 -39.04
N LYS A 13 -1.16 -38.25 -38.62
CA LYS A 13 -0.75 -38.30 -37.21
C LYS A 13 -0.50 -36.90 -36.66
N LEU A 14 0.10 -36.03 -37.47
CA LEU A 14 0.31 -34.63 -37.13
C LEU A 14 -1.02 -33.90 -36.89
N PHE A 15 -2.00 -34.07 -37.79
CA PHE A 15 -3.33 -33.46 -37.64
C PHE A 15 -4.07 -33.95 -36.39
N CYS A 16 -4.03 -35.26 -36.07
CA CYS A 16 -4.62 -35.77 -34.83
C CYS A 16 -3.98 -35.16 -33.58
N LEU A 17 -2.65 -34.99 -33.58
CA LEU A 17 -1.91 -34.41 -32.45
C LEU A 17 -2.25 -32.93 -32.26
N LEU A 18 -2.32 -32.16 -33.35
CA LEU A 18 -2.79 -30.77 -33.34
C LEU A 18 -4.23 -30.64 -32.86
N ALA A 19 -5.14 -31.50 -33.32
CA ALA A 19 -6.53 -31.50 -32.87
C ALA A 19 -6.64 -31.83 -31.37
N ALA A 20 -5.87 -32.80 -30.87
CA ALA A 20 -5.83 -33.14 -29.45
C ALA A 20 -5.29 -31.99 -28.59
N LEU A 21 -4.18 -31.36 -29.00
CA LEU A 21 -3.64 -30.18 -28.33
C LEU A 21 -4.63 -29.01 -28.34
N PHE A 22 -5.34 -28.79 -29.45
CA PHE A 22 -6.34 -27.74 -29.56
C PHE A 22 -7.52 -27.98 -28.60
N LEU A 23 -8.04 -29.21 -28.54
CA LEU A 23 -9.09 -29.58 -27.58
C LEU A 23 -8.62 -29.40 -26.14
N LEU A 24 -7.38 -29.78 -25.82
CA LEU A 24 -6.81 -29.58 -24.49
C LEU A 24 -6.66 -28.09 -24.15
N GLN A 25 -6.22 -27.28 -25.11
CA GLN A 25 -6.10 -25.83 -24.93
C GLN A 25 -7.47 -25.18 -24.68
N CYS A 26 -8.49 -25.56 -25.45
CA CYS A 26 -9.87 -25.11 -25.22
C CYS A 26 -10.36 -25.51 -23.82
N LEU A 27 -10.04 -26.73 -23.37
CA LEU A 27 -10.41 -27.19 -22.04
C LEU A 27 -9.74 -26.37 -20.93
N PHE A 28 -8.45 -26.05 -21.05
CA PHE A 28 -7.77 -25.18 -20.08
C PHE A 28 -8.31 -23.75 -20.08
N PHE A 29 -8.67 -23.20 -21.24
CA PHE A 29 -9.35 -21.89 -21.30
C PHE A 29 -10.71 -21.90 -20.61
N LEU A 30 -11.51 -22.94 -20.83
CA LEU A 30 -12.80 -23.09 -20.16
C LEU A 30 -12.66 -23.25 -18.65
N LEU A 31 -11.65 -24.02 -18.20
CA LEU A 31 -11.35 -24.15 -16.77
C LEU A 31 -10.96 -22.80 -16.15
N GLY A 32 -10.10 -22.03 -16.81
CA GLY A 32 -9.72 -20.69 -16.36
C GLY A 32 -10.89 -19.71 -16.34
N ALA A 33 -11.76 -19.75 -17.36
CA ALA A 33 -12.89 -18.82 -17.45
C ALA A 33 -14.03 -19.13 -16.47
N ILE A 34 -14.27 -20.40 -16.16
CA ILE A 34 -15.43 -20.84 -15.36
C ILE A 34 -15.06 -21.01 -13.88
N PHE A 35 -13.87 -21.56 -13.58
CA PHE A 35 -13.50 -21.93 -12.22
C PHE A 35 -12.48 -21.00 -11.57
N ALA A 36 -11.61 -20.35 -12.35
CA ALA A 36 -10.60 -19.49 -11.76
C ALA A 36 -11.20 -18.11 -11.40
N PRO A 37 -10.99 -17.63 -10.17
CA PRO A 37 -11.32 -16.25 -9.83
C PRO A 37 -10.40 -15.29 -10.57
N GLY A 38 -10.75 -13.99 -10.55
CA GLY A 38 -9.89 -12.95 -11.08
C GLY A 38 -8.47 -13.05 -10.49
N PRO A 39 -7.41 -12.89 -11.31
CA PRO A 39 -6.02 -13.15 -10.88
C PRO A 39 -5.53 -12.15 -9.82
N SER A 40 -6.18 -10.99 -9.73
CA SER A 40 -5.90 -9.98 -8.72
C SER A 40 -7.17 -9.26 -8.30
N SER A 41 -7.15 -8.75 -7.08
CA SER A 41 -8.18 -7.88 -6.52
C SER A 41 -7.53 -6.71 -5.82
N SER A 42 -7.98 -5.50 -6.09
CA SER A 42 -7.48 -4.29 -5.43
C SER A 42 -8.48 -3.79 -4.39
N MET A 43 -7.94 -3.26 -3.30
CA MET A 43 -8.68 -2.62 -2.22
C MET A 43 -8.07 -1.25 -1.95
N GLU A 44 -8.92 -0.25 -1.81
CA GLU A 44 -8.50 1.11 -1.51
C GLU A 44 -8.78 1.45 -0.04
N PHE A 45 -7.78 2.03 0.62
CA PHE A 45 -7.83 2.44 2.01
C PHE A 45 -7.61 3.94 2.10
N LEU A 46 -8.61 4.68 2.55
CA LEU A 46 -8.43 6.06 2.95
C LEU A 46 -7.73 6.10 4.31
N LEU A 47 -6.54 6.69 4.38
CA LEU A 47 -5.79 6.77 5.64
C LEU A 47 -6.46 7.80 6.55
N SER A 48 -6.68 7.40 7.80
CA SER A 48 -7.18 8.32 8.82
C SER A 48 -6.00 8.97 9.55
N ALA A 49 -6.01 10.29 9.67
CA ALA A 49 -5.02 11.02 10.45
C ALA A 49 -5.32 10.90 11.95
N CYS A 50 -4.31 10.55 12.74
CA CYS A 50 -4.36 10.38 14.19
C CYS A 50 -3.40 11.37 14.85
N LYS A 51 -3.83 12.01 15.93
CA LYS A 51 -2.98 12.90 16.73
C LYS A 51 -2.11 12.11 17.71
N ASP A 52 -0.80 12.33 17.63
CA ASP A 52 0.23 11.85 18.55
C ASP A 52 0.77 12.98 19.42
N ARG A 53 0.33 13.03 20.68
CA ARG A 53 0.80 14.02 21.66
C ARG A 53 2.29 13.90 22.01
N ASP A 54 2.88 12.72 21.81
CA ASP A 54 4.30 12.49 22.09
C ASP A 54 5.19 12.78 20.88
N ALA A 55 4.59 13.11 19.72
CA ALA A 55 5.26 13.41 18.46
C ALA A 55 6.36 12.39 18.08
N GLY A 56 6.10 11.09 18.34
CA GLY A 56 6.99 9.99 17.96
C GLY A 56 8.07 9.66 18.98
N LYS A 57 8.04 10.25 20.17
CA LYS A 57 8.93 9.87 21.28
C LYS A 57 8.59 8.50 21.87
N THR A 58 7.34 8.05 21.70
CA THR A 58 6.86 6.75 22.18
C THR A 58 6.60 5.80 21.03
N ASN A 59 6.94 4.51 21.21
CA ASN A 59 6.73 3.47 20.20
C ASN A 59 5.30 2.90 20.21
N LYS A 60 4.31 3.71 20.56
CA LYS A 60 2.90 3.27 20.66
C LYS A 60 2.29 3.04 19.27
N TRP A 61 1.39 2.07 19.19
CA TRP A 61 0.63 1.80 17.98
C TRP A 61 -0.65 2.64 17.96
N PHE A 62 -0.89 3.31 16.84
CA PHE A 62 -2.14 3.99 16.53
C PHE A 62 -2.99 3.08 15.67
N TYR A 63 -4.25 2.91 16.04
CA TYR A 63 -5.13 1.95 15.40
C TYR A 63 -6.58 2.42 15.63
N LEU A 64 -7.47 2.20 14.65
CA LEU A 64 -8.82 2.78 14.61
C LEU A 64 -9.86 1.88 15.29
N ARG A 65 -9.84 0.58 14.98
CA ARG A 65 -10.84 -0.42 15.37
C ARG A 65 -10.29 -1.37 16.45
N PRO A 66 -11.11 -1.97 17.33
CA PRO A 66 -12.57 -2.15 17.24
C PRO A 66 -13.48 -1.03 17.79
N ASN A 67 -13.11 -0.31 18.85
CA ASN A 67 -13.93 0.81 19.38
C ASN A 67 -13.04 1.94 19.88
N ARG A 68 -13.09 3.11 19.22
CA ARG A 68 -12.18 4.26 19.41
C ARG A 68 -10.81 3.81 19.90
N GLY A 69 -10.07 3.14 19.02
CA GLY A 69 -8.75 2.61 19.35
C GLY A 69 -7.79 3.69 19.86
N ASN A 70 -6.49 3.41 19.89
CA ASN A 70 -5.51 4.37 20.43
C ASN A 70 -5.24 5.60 19.50
N CYS A 71 -6.21 6.00 18.69
CA CYS A 71 -6.13 7.08 17.71
C CYS A 71 -7.19 8.15 18.01
N GLU A 72 -6.73 9.35 18.32
CA GLU A 72 -7.55 10.56 18.32
C GLU A 72 -7.62 11.09 16.87
N VAL A 73 -8.71 10.77 16.17
CA VAL A 73 -8.87 11.07 14.73
C VAL A 73 -8.96 12.58 14.50
N VAL A 74 -8.16 13.08 13.57
CA VAL A 74 -8.18 14.46 13.09
C VAL A 74 -9.00 14.50 11.80
N HIS A 75 -10.20 15.08 11.87
CA HIS A 75 -11.11 15.15 10.72
C HIS A 75 -10.70 16.19 9.68
N ASP A 76 -10.06 17.27 10.11
CA ASP A 76 -9.61 18.34 9.22
C ASP A 76 -8.11 18.58 9.39
N ILE A 77 -7.33 18.07 8.44
CA ILE A 77 -5.87 18.16 8.43
C ILE A 77 -5.43 19.61 8.15
N LYS A 78 -6.24 20.40 7.43
CA LYS A 78 -5.86 21.76 6.99
C LYS A 78 -5.81 22.73 8.16
N HIS A 79 -6.74 22.60 9.11
CA HIS A 79 -6.85 23.46 10.28
C HIS A 79 -6.11 22.90 11.50
N HIS A 80 -5.38 21.80 11.35
CA HIS A 80 -4.60 21.23 12.44
C HIS A 80 -3.34 22.07 12.68
N ASN A 81 -3.22 22.60 13.89
CA ASN A 81 -2.00 23.26 14.33
C ASN A 81 -0.99 22.22 14.81
N PRO A 82 0.17 22.07 14.15
CA PRO A 82 1.16 21.07 14.51
C PRO A 82 1.75 21.40 15.88
N SER A 83 1.83 20.39 16.75
CA SER A 83 2.41 20.53 18.10
C SER A 83 3.93 20.60 18.07
N THR A 84 4.56 20.27 16.93
CA THR A 84 6.01 20.27 16.73
C THR A 84 6.37 20.96 15.41
N GLU A 85 7.57 21.53 15.33
CA GLU A 85 8.05 22.22 14.12
C GLU A 85 8.13 21.31 12.88
N ASP A 86 8.24 19.99 13.10
CA ASP A 86 8.32 18.97 12.05
C ASP A 86 6.96 18.34 11.68
N ALA A 87 5.85 18.77 12.31
CA ALA A 87 4.52 18.15 12.16
C ALA A 87 4.49 16.62 12.42
N ARG A 88 5.39 16.12 13.29
CA ARG A 88 5.50 14.70 13.67
C ARG A 88 4.36 14.21 14.55
N ASP A 89 3.50 15.11 15.00
CA ASP A 89 2.31 14.83 15.81
C ASP A 89 1.15 14.26 14.99
N LEU A 90 1.25 14.21 13.66
CA LEU A 90 0.27 13.53 12.81
C LEU A 90 0.78 12.15 12.36
N VAL A 91 -0.06 11.14 12.55
CA VAL A 91 0.18 9.76 12.10
C VAL A 91 -0.98 9.32 11.22
N PHE A 92 -0.70 8.98 9.97
CA PHE A 92 -1.67 8.43 9.04
C PHE A 92 -1.73 6.91 9.23
N VAL A 93 -2.94 6.40 9.49
CA VAL A 93 -3.14 5.00 9.86
C VAL A 93 -4.00 4.30 8.83
N ALA A 94 -3.53 3.14 8.36
CA ALA A 94 -4.31 2.18 7.60
C ALA A 94 -4.35 0.84 8.34
N GLN A 95 -5.56 0.33 8.58
CA GLN A 95 -5.78 -1.01 9.13
C GLN A 95 -6.30 -1.94 8.04
N MET A 96 -5.56 -3.01 7.79
CA MET A 96 -5.87 -3.96 6.75
C MET A 96 -6.18 -5.35 7.36
N PRO A 97 -7.15 -6.08 6.81
CA PRO A 97 -8.04 -5.71 5.70
C PRO A 97 -9.21 -4.79 6.13
N HIS A 98 -9.97 -4.32 5.14
CA HIS A 98 -11.15 -3.48 5.38
C HIS A 98 -12.28 -4.30 6.04
N MET A 99 -13.14 -3.63 6.81
CA MET A 99 -14.37 -4.27 7.30
C MET A 99 -15.41 -4.18 6.19
N ARG A 100 -16.19 -5.25 5.98
CA ARG A 100 -17.30 -5.25 5.03
C ARG A 100 -18.55 -5.71 5.75
N ASP A 101 -19.63 -4.94 5.65
CA ASP A 101 -20.92 -5.25 6.27
C ASP A 101 -20.85 -5.52 7.78
N GLY A 102 -19.98 -4.79 8.49
CA GLY A 102 -19.76 -4.95 9.93
C GLY A 102 -18.90 -6.15 10.33
N ILE A 103 -18.40 -6.92 9.36
CA ILE A 103 -17.54 -8.09 9.59
C ILE A 103 -16.08 -7.71 9.35
N GLN A 104 -15.22 -8.06 10.29
CA GLN A 104 -13.77 -7.95 10.13
C GLN A 104 -13.29 -9.08 9.22
N LEU A 105 -12.83 -8.71 8.03
CA LEU A 105 -12.19 -9.66 7.12
C LEU A 105 -10.79 -10.03 7.62
N GLU A 106 -10.25 -11.12 7.09
CA GLU A 106 -8.90 -11.63 7.38
C GLU A 106 -8.18 -11.93 6.08
N TYR A 107 -6.89 -11.64 6.00
CA TYR A 107 -6.08 -12.14 4.89
C TYR A 107 -5.78 -13.62 5.04
N SER A 108 -5.71 -14.32 3.91
CA SER A 108 -5.32 -15.72 3.85
C SER A 108 -3.85 -15.84 3.46
N PRO A 109 -3.11 -16.80 4.05
CA PRO A 109 -1.77 -17.16 3.58
C PRO A 109 -1.72 -17.72 2.16
N LEU A 110 -2.87 -18.05 1.56
CA LEU A 110 -2.96 -18.45 0.16
C LEU A 110 -2.67 -17.31 -0.81
N PHE A 111 -2.73 -16.05 -0.34
CA PHE A 111 -2.35 -14.90 -1.16
C PHE A 111 -0.84 -14.81 -1.29
N GLN A 112 -0.35 -14.86 -2.52
CA GLN A 112 1.08 -14.99 -2.82
C GLN A 112 1.86 -13.72 -2.52
N PHE A 113 1.26 -12.55 -2.75
CA PHE A 113 1.87 -11.24 -2.48
C PHE A 113 0.82 -10.15 -2.28
N LEU A 114 1.23 -9.14 -1.51
CA LEU A 114 0.44 -7.95 -1.22
C LEU A 114 1.20 -6.71 -1.69
N LEU A 115 0.69 -6.09 -2.75
CA LEU A 115 1.31 -4.89 -3.32
C LEU A 115 0.56 -3.66 -2.84
N GLY A 116 1.21 -2.83 -2.04
CA GLY A 116 0.69 -1.52 -1.64
C GLY A 116 1.36 -0.40 -2.42
N TYR A 117 0.59 0.55 -2.95
CA TYR A 117 1.11 1.84 -3.36
C TYR A 117 0.34 2.98 -2.70
N LEU A 118 1.06 4.06 -2.40
CA LEU A 118 0.55 5.23 -1.73
C LEU A 118 0.23 6.30 -2.77
N ASP A 119 -1.03 6.74 -2.78
CA ASP A 119 -1.50 7.86 -3.57
C ASP A 119 -1.76 9.05 -2.64
N VAL A 120 -1.07 10.16 -2.90
CA VAL A 120 -1.04 11.33 -2.03
C VAL A 120 -1.64 12.50 -2.79
N ASP A 121 -2.82 12.94 -2.36
CA ASP A 121 -3.55 14.02 -3.02
C ASP A 121 -3.32 15.36 -2.32
N PHE A 122 -3.01 16.39 -3.11
CA PHE A 122 -2.76 17.75 -2.64
C PHE A 122 -3.79 18.68 -3.26
N GLU A 123 -4.31 19.61 -2.47
CA GLU A 123 -5.22 20.61 -2.99
C GLU A 123 -4.47 21.70 -3.76
N PHE A 124 -4.98 22.05 -4.94
CA PHE A 124 -4.43 23.15 -5.72
C PHE A 124 -4.79 24.50 -5.08
N THR A 125 -3.78 25.33 -4.83
CA THR A 125 -3.97 26.72 -4.36
C THR A 125 -3.39 27.68 -5.41
N PRO A 126 -4.10 28.74 -5.83
CA PRO A 126 -3.58 29.66 -6.86
C PRO A 126 -2.30 30.42 -6.45
N GLU A 127 -1.99 30.46 -5.15
CA GLU A 127 -0.78 31.08 -4.59
C GLU A 127 0.46 30.17 -4.67
N THR A 128 0.29 28.87 -4.91
CA THR A 128 1.40 27.93 -5.03
C THR A 128 1.92 27.87 -6.45
N LYS A 129 3.25 27.86 -6.61
CA LYS A 129 3.91 27.79 -7.91
C LYS A 129 3.62 26.43 -8.58
N PRO A 130 3.59 26.35 -9.92
CA PRO A 130 3.52 25.08 -10.62
C PRO A 130 4.63 24.16 -10.11
N VAL A 131 4.23 22.92 -9.78
CA VAL A 131 5.06 21.89 -9.15
C VAL A 131 6.38 21.76 -9.92
N GLU A 132 7.53 21.93 -9.24
CA GLU A 132 8.81 21.52 -9.81
C GLU A 132 8.71 20.02 -10.15
N LYS A 133 9.14 19.62 -11.36
CA LYS A 133 8.85 18.30 -11.95
C LYS A 133 9.10 17.08 -11.04
N SER A 134 9.95 17.20 -10.03
CA SER A 134 10.14 16.19 -9.00
C SER A 134 10.22 16.80 -7.60
N VAL A 135 9.23 16.51 -6.76
CA VAL A 135 9.26 16.85 -5.32
C VAL A 135 9.79 15.65 -4.56
N LEU A 136 10.78 15.88 -3.68
CA LEU A 136 11.28 14.85 -2.79
C LEU A 136 10.35 14.72 -1.57
N MET A 137 9.80 13.53 -1.38
CA MET A 137 8.99 13.18 -0.22
C MET A 137 9.76 12.23 0.69
N GLU A 138 9.70 12.47 2.00
CA GLU A 138 10.25 11.56 3.03
C GLU A 138 9.11 11.06 3.91
N PHE A 139 8.98 9.74 3.99
CA PHE A 139 7.99 9.04 4.79
C PHE A 139 8.69 8.27 5.91
N GLU A 140 8.19 8.41 7.14
CA GLU A 140 8.53 7.53 8.25
C GLU A 140 7.43 6.46 8.36
N VAL A 141 7.70 5.26 7.85
CA VAL A 141 6.73 4.16 7.74
C VAL A 141 7.04 3.10 8.78
N ARG A 142 6.00 2.65 9.49
CA ARG A 142 6.07 1.53 10.43
C ARG A 142 4.95 0.55 10.14
N MET A 143 5.28 -0.74 10.08
CA MET A 143 4.28 -1.78 9.83
C MET A 143 4.22 -2.75 11.00
N GLY A 144 3.00 -3.00 11.47
CA GLY A 144 2.70 -4.01 12.47
C GLY A 144 1.82 -5.11 11.89
N TYR A 145 1.83 -6.26 12.54
CA TYR A 145 0.96 -7.38 12.24
C TYR A 145 0.25 -7.85 13.51
N ARG A 146 -0.80 -8.63 13.32
CA ARG A 146 -1.52 -9.30 14.40
C ARG A 146 -2.01 -10.67 13.93
N GLU A 147 -1.93 -11.66 14.81
CA GLU A 147 -2.46 -12.99 14.56
C GLU A 147 -3.96 -13.06 14.90
N LYS A 148 -4.60 -14.18 14.55
CA LYS A 148 -6.04 -14.35 14.78
C LYS A 148 -6.40 -14.35 16.26
N ASP A 149 -5.58 -15.02 17.07
CA ASP A 149 -5.82 -15.21 18.50
C ASP A 149 -5.31 -14.04 19.36
N ASP A 150 -4.56 -13.11 18.75
CA ASP A 150 -4.04 -11.95 19.46
C ASP A 150 -5.16 -10.96 19.83
N PRO A 151 -5.13 -10.37 21.05
CA PRO A 151 -6.05 -9.31 21.43
C PRO A 151 -6.02 -8.13 20.44
N PRO A 152 -7.13 -7.42 20.20
CA PRO A 152 -7.20 -6.35 19.19
C PRO A 152 -6.19 -5.19 19.35
N GLN A 153 -5.63 -5.04 20.54
CA GLN A 153 -4.67 -3.98 20.89
C GLN A 153 -3.21 -4.43 20.77
N SER A 154 -2.97 -5.73 20.64
CA SER A 154 -1.64 -6.36 20.71
C SER A 154 -0.98 -6.42 19.34
N TRP A 155 -0.59 -5.25 18.81
CA TRP A 155 0.12 -5.15 17.54
C TRP A 155 1.62 -5.50 17.73
N LYS A 156 2.09 -6.46 16.94
CA LYS A 156 3.49 -6.89 16.89
C LYS A 156 4.20 -6.16 15.76
N GLU A 157 5.47 -5.83 15.93
CA GLU A 157 6.25 -5.13 14.91
C GLU A 157 6.66 -6.09 13.79
N LEU A 158 6.30 -5.75 12.54
CA LEU A 158 6.76 -6.46 11.35
C LEU A 158 7.97 -5.75 10.74
N LEU A 159 7.83 -4.44 10.55
CA LEU A 159 8.88 -3.57 10.06
C LEU A 159 9.06 -2.42 11.06
N PRO A 160 10.30 -2.17 11.52
CA PRO A 160 10.60 -1.02 12.34
C PRO A 160 10.37 0.27 11.53
N VAL A 161 10.46 1.42 12.20
CA VAL A 161 10.32 2.71 11.52
C VAL A 161 11.41 2.85 10.44
N GLN A 162 11.00 2.86 9.18
CA GLN A 162 11.87 3.08 8.04
C GLN A 162 11.65 4.47 7.46
N ARG A 163 12.74 5.15 7.10
CA ARG A 163 12.72 6.44 6.40
C ARG A 163 12.83 6.19 4.91
N ILE A 164 11.70 6.29 4.21
CA ILE A 164 11.62 6.04 2.78
C ILE A 164 11.58 7.39 2.08
N ARG A 165 12.52 7.61 1.16
CA ARG A 165 12.54 8.79 0.30
C ARG A 165 12.07 8.41 -1.09
N ARG A 166 11.04 9.10 -1.58
CA ARG A 166 10.51 8.91 -2.93
C ARG A 166 10.34 10.25 -3.60
N THR A 167 10.55 10.31 -4.89
CA THR A 167 10.14 11.46 -5.69
C THR A 167 8.67 11.30 -6.07
N THR A 168 8.03 12.38 -6.52
CA THR A 168 6.69 12.32 -7.13
C THR A 168 6.64 11.52 -8.43
N GLU A 169 7.80 11.10 -8.97
CA GLU A 169 7.89 10.16 -10.08
C GLU A 169 7.78 8.74 -9.50
N CYS A 170 6.68 8.05 -9.83
CA CYS A 170 6.42 6.68 -9.35
C CYS A 170 7.51 5.72 -9.82
N GLN A 171 8.36 5.28 -8.90
CA GLN A 171 9.23 4.12 -9.06
C GLN A 171 8.76 3.01 -8.11
N ILE A 172 8.25 1.93 -8.68
CA ILE A 172 7.85 0.72 -7.95
C ILE A 172 9.14 0.00 -7.58
N ASP A 173 9.50 0.00 -6.31
CA ASP A 173 10.81 -0.56 -5.89
C ASP A 173 10.66 -1.57 -4.72
N GLU A 174 9.48 -1.69 -4.10
CA GLU A 174 9.29 -2.56 -2.95
C GLU A 174 7.95 -3.32 -3.03
N THR A 175 8.04 -4.62 -3.31
CA THR A 175 6.95 -5.58 -3.16
C THR A 175 7.04 -6.19 -1.77
N LEU A 176 5.98 -6.11 -0.95
CA LEU A 176 5.88 -7.02 0.18
C LEU A 176 5.80 -8.45 -0.38
N GLY A 177 6.59 -9.35 0.20
CA GLY A 177 6.58 -10.77 -0.14
C GLY A 177 5.28 -11.47 0.26
N SER A 178 5.39 -12.73 0.69
CA SER A 178 4.21 -13.54 1.02
C SER A 178 3.36 -12.95 2.15
N VAL A 179 2.04 -13.11 2.03
CA VAL A 179 1.08 -12.71 3.06
C VAL A 179 1.11 -13.75 4.18
N GLN A 180 1.76 -13.43 5.30
CA GLN A 180 1.92 -14.37 6.41
C GLN A 180 0.86 -14.20 7.50
N TYR A 181 0.29 -13.00 7.65
CA TYR A 181 -0.56 -12.65 8.77
C TYR A 181 -1.96 -12.23 8.32
N PRO A 182 -3.00 -12.48 9.12
CA PRO A 182 -4.37 -12.10 8.76
C PRO A 182 -4.64 -10.60 8.85
N PHE A 183 -3.87 -9.88 9.68
CA PHE A 183 -4.07 -8.45 9.94
C PHE A 183 -2.77 -7.68 9.85
N TYR A 184 -2.83 -6.50 9.23
CA TYR A 184 -1.72 -5.56 9.12
C TYR A 184 -2.14 -4.16 9.56
N LEU A 185 -1.20 -3.45 10.16
CA LEU A 185 -1.35 -2.06 10.57
C LEU A 185 -0.20 -1.26 9.96
N LEU A 186 -0.55 -0.19 9.27
CA LEU A 186 0.42 0.72 8.67
C LEU A 186 0.29 2.10 9.30
N ASN A 187 1.37 2.56 9.91
CA ASN A 187 1.48 3.91 10.47
C ASN A 187 2.52 4.68 9.66
N ILE A 188 2.09 5.78 9.04
CA ILE A 188 2.93 6.64 8.21
C ILE A 188 2.98 8.03 8.83
N ARG A 189 4.18 8.59 8.95
CA ARG A 189 4.40 10.00 9.30
C ARG A 189 5.08 10.70 8.14
N ILE A 190 4.73 11.97 7.93
CA ILE A 190 5.31 12.81 6.89
C ILE A 190 5.93 14.02 7.59
N PRO A 191 7.17 13.90 8.11
CA PRO A 191 7.79 15.01 8.83
C PRO A 191 8.13 16.14 7.85
N ALA A 192 7.65 17.35 8.13
CA ALA A 192 7.94 18.53 7.34
C ALA A 192 8.55 19.60 8.25
N ASN A 193 9.88 19.79 8.16
CA ASN A 193 10.58 20.75 9.00
C ASN A 193 10.37 22.17 8.45
N GLN A 194 9.49 22.94 9.09
CA GLN A 194 9.11 24.27 8.62
C GLN A 194 10.29 25.24 8.55
N SER A 195 11.21 25.20 9.52
CA SER A 195 12.37 26.12 9.53
C SER A 195 13.37 25.82 8.41
N LEU A 196 13.55 24.54 8.02
CA LEU A 196 14.35 24.15 6.86
C LEU A 196 13.68 24.53 5.54
N CYS A 197 12.36 24.36 5.44
CA CYS A 197 11.60 24.77 4.27
C CYS A 197 11.66 26.29 4.05
N LEU A 198 11.75 27.08 5.14
CA LEU A 198 11.86 28.54 5.09
C LEU A 198 13.29 29.06 4.88
N SER A 199 14.32 28.38 5.41
CA SER A 199 15.64 29.03 5.59
C SER A 199 16.76 28.67 4.61
N LYS A 200 16.72 27.56 3.84
CA LYS A 200 17.96 27.19 3.10
C LYS A 200 17.85 26.40 1.80
N ASN A 201 16.76 25.73 1.48
CA ASN A 201 16.62 25.06 0.20
C ASN A 201 15.15 24.68 0.01
N LYS A 202 14.41 25.37 -0.88
CA LYS A 202 13.02 25.01 -1.22
C LYS A 202 12.87 23.58 -1.77
N LYS A 203 13.99 22.86 -1.95
CA LYS A 203 14.10 21.47 -2.45
C LYS A 203 14.33 20.42 -1.35
N GLY A 204 14.24 20.80 -0.07
CA GLY A 204 14.28 19.83 1.03
C GLY A 204 13.10 18.84 0.97
N PRO A 205 13.23 17.65 1.60
CA PRO A 205 12.13 16.68 1.63
C PRO A 205 10.89 17.31 2.26
N ASN A 206 9.72 17.06 1.66
CA ASN A 206 8.41 17.55 2.13
C ASN A 206 8.25 19.09 2.18
N CYS A 207 9.11 19.86 1.50
CA CYS A 207 9.06 21.33 1.51
C CYS A 207 8.41 21.97 0.27
N ALA A 208 8.32 21.24 -0.84
CA ALA A 208 7.88 21.77 -2.13
C ALA A 208 6.49 21.29 -2.55
N PHE A 209 5.58 21.11 -1.59
CA PHE A 209 4.24 20.61 -1.91
C PHE A 209 3.42 21.61 -2.74
N PRO A 210 2.59 21.14 -3.69
CA PRO A 210 1.70 21.98 -4.49
C PRO A 210 0.65 22.73 -3.69
N GLY A 211 0.42 22.36 -2.43
CA GLY A 211 -0.63 22.92 -1.57
C GLY A 211 -0.83 22.06 -0.33
N PRO A 212 -1.88 22.32 0.46
CA PRO A 212 -2.16 21.54 1.65
C PRO A 212 -2.50 20.10 1.26
N LEU A 213 -2.04 19.15 2.08
CA LEU A 213 -2.39 17.74 1.95
C LEU A 213 -3.90 17.58 2.14
N ARG A 214 -4.57 16.98 1.17
CA ARG A 214 -6.01 16.75 1.23
C ARG A 214 -6.31 15.38 1.84
N GLU A 215 -5.74 14.34 1.26
CA GLU A 215 -5.95 12.97 1.69
C GLU A 215 -4.81 12.06 1.21
N ILE A 216 -4.70 10.91 1.85
CA ILE A 216 -3.76 9.86 1.46
C ILE A 216 -4.55 8.56 1.30
N ARG A 217 -4.41 7.96 0.13
CA ARG A 217 -5.03 6.68 -0.22
C ARG A 217 -3.93 5.63 -0.31
N LEU A 218 -4.15 4.47 0.31
CA LEU A 218 -3.32 3.29 0.13
C LEU A 218 -4.11 2.30 -0.71
N ILE A 219 -3.59 1.96 -1.88
CA ILE A 219 -4.21 0.98 -2.75
C ILE A 219 -3.40 -0.31 -2.63
N VAL A 220 -4.09 -1.36 -2.23
CA VAL A 220 -3.53 -2.67 -1.94
C VAL A 220 -4.07 -3.68 -2.93
N SER A 221 -3.20 -4.20 -3.79
CA SER A 221 -3.51 -5.26 -4.73
C SER A 221 -3.07 -6.60 -4.17
N ILE A 222 -4.01 -7.55 -4.13
CA ILE A 222 -3.83 -8.92 -3.66
C ILE A 222 -3.83 -9.83 -4.88
N PHE A 223 -2.87 -10.74 -4.93
CA PHE A 223 -2.73 -11.70 -6.01
C PHE A 223 -2.84 -13.11 -5.45
N CYS A 224 -3.62 -13.95 -6.14
CA CYS A 224 -3.93 -15.32 -5.74
C CYS A 224 -3.06 -16.33 -6.49
#